data_AF-S4NZ62-F1
#
_entry.id   AF-S4NZ62-F1
#
_cell.length_a   1.000
_cell.length_b   1.000
_cell.length_c   1.000
_cell.angle_alpha   90.00
_cell.angle_beta   90.00
_cell.angle_gamma   90.00
#
_symmetry.space_group_name_H-M   'P 1'
#
loop_
_entity.id
_entity.type
_entity.pdbx_description
1 polymer ?
#
loop_
_entity_poly.entity_id
_entity_poly.type
_entity_poly.pdbx_seq_one_letter_code
_entity_poly.pdbx_strand_id
1 'polypeptide(L)' 'GVIFYCLLCGKAPFQPSTKKEPVTAFMDRIRSGSFSLEGQVWDGISCESKRIVSGLLAVEPSERLTVSELLLELGVSCSA' A
#
# COMPACT_ATOMS: atom_id res chain seq x y z
N GLY A 1 -0.97 -4.77 -3.30
CA GLY A 1 -0.62 -3.43 -2.79
C GLY A 1 -1.70 -2.42 -3.10
N VAL A 2 -1.68 -1.85 -4.32
CA VAL A 2 -2.53 -0.70 -4.71
C VAL A 2 -4.03 -0.93 -4.47
N ILE A 3 -4.58 -2.06 -4.93
CA ILE A 3 -6.00 -2.37 -4.75
C ILE A 3 -6.37 -2.43 -3.26
N PHE A 4 -5.54 -3.09 -2.44
CA PHE A 4 -5.77 -3.21 -1.01
C PHE A 4 -5.75 -1.84 -0.32
N TYR A 5 -4.80 -0.97 -0.66
CA TYR A 5 -4.76 0.41 -0.19
C TYR A 5 -6.07 1.17 -0.51
N CYS A 6 -6.57 1.02 -1.75
CA CYS A 6 -7.83 1.64 -2.18
C CYS A 6 -9.03 1.11 -1.38
N LEU A 7 -9.08 -0.19 -1.11
CA LEU A 7 -10.15 -0.81 -0.31
C LEU A 7 -10.13 -0.33 1.14
N LEU A 8 -8.94 -0.09 1.70
CA LEU A 8 -8.78 0.38 3.08
C LEU A 8 -9.26 1.82 3.28
N CYS A 9 -8.85 2.75 2.42
CA CYS A 9 -9.06 4.18 2.65
C CYS A 9 -9.83 4.94 1.56
N GLY A 10 -10.26 4.26 0.49
CA GLY A 10 -11.03 4.85 -0.61
C GLY A 10 -10.23 5.76 -1.55
N LYS A 11 -8.89 5.77 -1.46
CA LYS A 11 -7.99 6.64 -2.25
C LYS A 11 -6.92 5.82 -2.95
N ALA A 12 -6.34 6.34 -4.04
CA ALA A 12 -5.15 5.76 -4.65
C ALA A 12 -3.87 6.20 -3.89
N PRO A 13 -2.87 5.32 -3.70
CA PRO A 13 -1.69 5.59 -2.86
C PRO A 13 -0.77 6.68 -3.41
N PHE A 14 -0.63 6.78 -4.74
CA PHE A 14 0.32 7.68 -5.39
C PHE A 14 -0.36 8.87 -6.09
N GLN A 15 -1.63 9.17 -5.76
CA GLN A 15 -2.37 10.20 -6.47
C GLN A 15 -1.67 11.57 -6.44
N PRO A 16 -1.82 12.39 -7.50
CA PRO A 16 -1.35 13.77 -7.48
C PRO A 16 -1.97 14.55 -6.33
N SER A 17 -1.18 15.40 -5.68
CA SER A 17 -1.69 16.30 -4.63
C SER A 17 -2.56 17.41 -5.21
N THR A 18 -2.35 17.78 -6.48
CA THR A 18 -3.17 18.77 -7.17
C THR A 18 -3.41 18.37 -8.64
N LYS A 19 -4.49 18.87 -9.24
CA LYS A 19 -4.78 18.63 -10.67
C LYS A 19 -3.77 19.25 -11.64
N LYS A 20 -2.91 20.17 -11.17
CA LYS A 20 -1.88 20.86 -11.97
C LYS A 20 -0.52 20.18 -11.90
N GLU A 21 -0.38 19.15 -11.07
CA GLU A 21 0.89 18.47 -10.87
C GLU A 21 1.24 17.62 -12.11
N PRO A 22 2.50 17.67 -12.60
CA PRO A 22 2.90 16.92 -13.78
C PRO A 22 2.92 15.41 -13.52
N VAL A 23 2.69 14.62 -14.59
CA VAL A 23 2.75 13.15 -14.54
C VAL A 23 4.10 12.63 -14.06
N THR A 24 5.19 13.39 -14.24
CA THR A 24 6.52 13.02 -13.75
C THR A 24 6.56 12.91 -12.22
N ALA A 25 5.90 13.81 -11.50
CA ALA A 25 5.84 13.75 -10.03
C ALA A 25 5.05 12.52 -9.55
N PHE A 26 4.01 12.11 -10.28
CA PHE A 26 3.31 10.86 -10.03
C PHE A 26 4.25 9.64 -10.17
N MET A 27 5.06 9.61 -11.24
CA MET A 27 6.05 8.55 -11.45
C MET A 27 7.14 8.55 -10.37
N ASP A 28 7.56 9.73 -9.89
CA ASP A 28 8.54 9.84 -8.82
C ASP A 28 8.01 9.32 -7.49
N ARG A 29 6.72 9.53 -7.18
CA ARG A 29 6.07 8.92 -6.02
C ARG A 29 6.01 7.40 -6.11
N ILE A 30 5.71 6.84 -7.28
CA ILE A 30 5.74 5.40 -7.51
C ILE A 30 7.15 4.86 -7.28
N ARG A 31 8.17 5.49 -7.89
CA ARG A 31 9.57 5.05 -7.77
C ARG A 31 10.11 5.15 -6.35
N SER A 32 9.73 6.19 -5.61
CA SER A 32 10.15 6.40 -4.22
C SER A 32 9.28 5.66 -3.20
N GLY A 33 8.16 5.05 -3.63
CA GLY A 33 7.21 4.43 -2.71
C GLY A 33 6.54 5.43 -1.77
N SER A 34 6.39 6.69 -2.19
CA SER A 34 5.82 7.74 -1.36
C SER A 34 4.29 7.69 -1.37
N PHE A 35 3.72 7.17 -0.28
CA PHE A 35 2.28 7.20 0.03
C PHE A 35 2.10 7.44 1.54
N SER A 36 0.92 7.89 1.96
CA SER A 36 0.64 8.21 3.37
C SER A 36 -0.33 7.19 3.98
N LEU A 37 -0.06 6.79 5.22
CA LEU A 37 -0.97 5.99 6.06
C LEU A 37 -1.54 6.83 7.21
N GLU A 38 -1.68 8.14 6.97
CA GLU A 38 -2.08 9.14 7.96
C GLU A 38 -3.43 9.78 7.62
N GLY A 39 -4.05 10.39 8.64
CA GLY A 39 -5.33 11.09 8.55
C GLY A 39 -6.49 10.24 9.05
N GLN A 40 -7.65 10.90 9.26
CA GLN A 40 -8.78 10.35 10.02
C GLN A 40 -9.26 8.96 9.56
N VAL A 41 -9.19 8.66 8.26
CA VAL A 41 -9.58 7.35 7.71
C VAL A 41 -8.66 6.22 8.19
N TRP A 42 -7.39 6.52 8.47
CA TRP A 42 -6.39 5.57 8.92
C TRP A 42 -6.37 5.35 10.42
N ASP A 43 -7.02 6.20 11.22
CA ASP A 43 -7.07 6.06 12.68
C ASP A 43 -7.81 4.77 13.11
N GLY A 44 -8.83 4.37 12.34
CA GLY A 44 -9.59 3.13 12.57
C GLY A 44 -9.03 1.89 11.87
N ILE A 45 -7.97 2.02 11.07
CA ILE A 45 -7.40 0.89 10.31
C ILE A 45 -6.34 0.18 11.16
N SER A 46 -6.42 -1.14 11.24
CA SER A 46 -5.54 -1.96 12.07
C SER A 46 -4.07 -1.84 11.69
N CYS A 47 -3.19 -2.02 12.68
CA CYS A 47 -1.74 -2.00 12.48
C CYS A 47 -1.29 -3.08 11.50
N GLU A 48 -1.94 -4.25 11.53
CA GLU A 48 -1.70 -5.38 10.63
C GLU A 48 -2.00 -4.97 9.18
N SER A 49 -3.15 -4.32 8.94
CA SER A 49 -3.52 -3.85 7.60
C SER A 49 -2.52 -2.82 7.07
N LYS A 50 -2.06 -1.91 7.93
CA LYS A 50 -1.00 -0.93 7.60
C LYS A 50 0.34 -1.60 7.30
N ARG A 51 0.71 -2.65 8.03
CA ARG A 51 1.93 -3.44 7.76
C ARG A 51 1.83 -4.17 6.42
N ILE A 52 0.71 -4.86 6.17
CA ILE A 52 0.46 -5.59 4.92
C ILE A 52 0.54 -4.66 3.72
N VAL A 53 -0.16 -3.52 3.75
CA VAL A 53 -0.17 -2.60 2.60
C VAL A 53 1.22 -2.01 2.34
N SER A 54 2.01 -1.70 3.38
CA SER A 54 3.39 -1.24 3.25
C SER A 54 4.30 -2.31 2.64
N GLY A 55 4.23 -3.55 3.12
CA GLY A 55 5.01 -4.66 2.55
C GLY A 55 4.66 -4.94 1.09
N LEU A 56 3.37 -4.85 0.73
CA LEU A 56 2.91 -5.04 -0.66
C LEU A 56 3.24 -3.85 -1.58
N LEU A 57 3.59 -2.69 -1.04
CA LEU A 57 3.98 -1.48 -1.78
C LEU A 57 5.47 -1.15 -1.62
N ALA A 58 6.28 -2.08 -1.10
CA ALA A 58 7.71 -1.89 -0.95
C ALA A 58 8.39 -1.60 -2.30
N VAL A 59 9.30 -0.61 -2.27
CA VAL A 59 10.08 -0.16 -3.44
C VAL A 59 11.04 -1.26 -3.86
N GLU A 60 11.87 -1.72 -2.92
CA GLU A 60 12.81 -2.80 -3.14
C GLU A 60 12.07 -4.13 -3.32
N PRO A 61 12.24 -4.83 -4.46
CA PRO A 61 11.54 -6.08 -4.70
C PRO A 61 11.85 -7.19 -3.68
N SER A 62 13.05 -7.20 -3.09
CA SER A 62 13.44 -8.16 -2.05
C SER A 62 12.71 -7.95 -0.73
N GLU A 63 12.29 -6.72 -0.45
CA GLU A 63 11.52 -6.36 0.76
C GLU A 63 10.01 -6.45 0.51
N ARG A 64 9.61 -6.72 -0.74
CA ARG A 64 8.20 -6.80 -1.12
C ARG A 64 7.61 -8.12 -0.67
N LEU A 65 6.55 -8.01 0.11
CA LEU A 65 5.82 -9.14 0.64
C LEU A 65 5.35 -10.08 -0.47
N THR A 66 5.73 -11.35 -0.36
CA THR A 66 5.36 -12.41 -1.30
C THR A 66 3.92 -12.88 -1.03
N VAL A 67 3.37 -13.67 -1.96
CA VAL A 67 2.02 -14.24 -1.79
C VAL A 67 1.96 -15.19 -0.58
N SER A 68 2.99 -16.01 -0.37
CA SER A 68 3.03 -16.95 0.76
C SER A 68 3.07 -16.22 2.11
N GLU A 69 3.89 -15.17 2.21
CA GLU A 69 3.94 -14.31 3.41
C GLU A 69 2.61 -13.58 3.62
N LEU A 70 1.96 -13.11 2.55
CA LEU A 70 0.64 -12.47 2.62
C LEU A 70 -0.41 -13.40 3.21
N LEU A 71 -0.49 -14.64 2.71
CA LEU A 71 -1.47 -15.60 3.19
C LEU A 71 -1.22 -15.93 4.68
N LEU A 72 0.05 -16.00 5.09
CA LEU A 72 0.41 -16.20 6.49
C LEU A 72 0.02 -15.03 7.38
N GLU A 73 0.31 -13.78 6.98
CA GLU A 73 -0.13 -12.56 7.68
C GLU A 73 -1.66 -12.45 7.77
N LEU A 74 -2.38 -12.94 6.77
CA LEU A 74 -3.85 -13.01 6.77
C LEU A 74 -4.42 -14.21 7.54
N GLY A 75 -3.58 -15.09 8.08
CA GLY A 75 -4.01 -16.31 8.77
C GLY A 75 -4.71 -17.33 7.85
N VAL A 76 -4.49 -17.24 6.53
CA VAL A 76 -5.05 -18.17 5.55
C VAL A 76 -4.13 -19.38 5.45
N SER A 77 -4.48 -20.47 6.14
CA SER A 77 -3.85 -21.77 5.93
C SER A 77 -4.42 -22.40 4.65
N CYS A 78 -3.60 -22.51 3.61
CA CYS A 78 -3.96 -23.29 2.43
C CYS A 78 -3.82 -24.79 2.79
N SER A 79 -4.91 -25.42 3.22
CA SER A 79 -4.99 -26.88 3.29
C SER A 79 -5.08 -27.40 1.86
N ALA A 80 -4.02 -28.09 1.40
CA ALA A 80 -4.05 -28.87 0.17
C ALA A 80 -4.99 -30.08 0.32
#